data_AF-A0AAW2ATQ0-F1
#
_entry.id   AF-A0AAW2ATQ0-F1
#
_cell.length_a   1.000
_cell.length_b   1.000
_cell.length_c   1.000
_cell.angle_alpha   90.00
_cell.angle_beta   90.00
_cell.angle_gamma   90.00
#
_symmetry.space_group_name_H-M   'P 1'
#
loop_
_entity.id
_entity.type
_entity.pdbx_description
1 polymer ?
#
loop_
_entity_poly.entity_id
_entity_poly.type
_entity_poly.pdbx_seq_one_letter_code
_entity_poly.pdbx_strand_id
1 'polypeptide(L)'
;MKTDLAEVFRMLPRTRLLFSFILPRLNWRGQTARSAYGIERSRRWLNSAIAGFLAERQMRCVRHSNIDLSHLSRDGDHLSPEGNELLL
;
A
#
# COMPACT_ATOMS: atom_id res chain seq x y z
N MET A 1 -3.17 -10.52 -9.51
CA MET A 1 -3.74 -9.97 -8.26
C MET A 1 -5.17 -10.43 -7.98
N LYS A 2 -6.18 -10.17 -8.85
CA LYS A 2 -7.56 -10.61 -8.58
C LYS A 2 -7.69 -12.14 -8.50
N THR A 3 -7.06 -12.85 -9.45
CA THR A 3 -7.00 -14.31 -9.48
C THR A 3 -6.27 -14.86 -8.24
N ASP A 4 -5.10 -14.31 -7.92
CA ASP A 4 -4.31 -14.72 -6.76
C ASP A 4 -5.07 -14.53 -5.45
N LEU A 5 -5.76 -13.39 -5.28
CA LEU A 5 -6.60 -13.15 -4.09
C LEU A 5 -7.77 -14.13 -4.01
N ALA A 6 -8.41 -14.46 -5.15
CA ALA A 6 -9.45 -15.49 -5.19
C ALA A 6 -8.92 -16.87 -4.79
N GLU A 7 -7.70 -17.22 -5.22
CA GLU A 7 -7.05 -18.46 -4.82
C GLU A 7 -6.72 -18.48 -3.32
N VAL A 8 -6.21 -17.37 -2.77
CA VAL A 8 -5.96 -17.25 -1.32
C VAL A 8 -7.25 -17.47 -0.52
N PHE A 9 -8.40 -16.92 -0.96
CA PHE A 9 -9.68 -17.18 -0.28
C PHE A 9 -10.11 -18.63 -0.34
N ARG A 10 -9.86 -19.31 -1.47
CA ARG A 10 -10.14 -20.73 -1.60
C ARG A 10 -9.27 -21.55 -0.65
N MET A 11 -8.00 -21.18 -0.48
CA MET A 11 -7.06 -21.89 0.39
C MET A 11 -7.27 -21.60 1.88
N LEU A 12 -7.70 -20.39 2.23
CA LEU A 12 -7.79 -19.90 3.62
C LEU A 12 -9.19 -19.32 3.92
N PRO A 13 -10.25 -20.15 3.93
CA PRO A 13 -11.64 -19.68 3.97
C PRO A 13 -12.05 -19.00 5.29
N ARG A 14 -11.26 -19.18 6.36
CA ARG A 14 -11.49 -18.54 7.67
C ARG A 14 -10.61 -17.32 7.91
N THR A 15 -9.68 -17.03 7.00
CA THR A 15 -8.75 -15.91 7.15
C THR A 15 -9.37 -14.63 6.62
N ARG A 16 -9.29 -13.57 7.42
CA ARG A 16 -9.64 -12.22 6.97
C ARG A 16 -8.40 -11.59 6.36
N LEU A 17 -8.46 -11.21 5.08
CA LEU A 17 -7.40 -10.41 4.48
C LEU A 17 -7.64 -8.93 4.77
N LEU A 18 -6.56 -8.27 5.14
CA LEU A 18 -6.49 -6.84 5.35
C LEU A 18 -5.49 -6.29 4.35
N PHE A 19 -5.88 -5.26 3.60
CA PHE A 19 -4.96 -4.59 2.70
C PHE A 19 -4.42 -3.32 3.33
N SER A 20 -3.12 -3.29 3.57
CA SER A 20 -2.40 -2.09 3.95
C SER A 20 -2.28 -1.18 2.72
N PHE A 21 -2.84 0.03 2.78
CA PHE A 21 -2.70 0.98 1.69
C PHE A 21 -1.24 1.26 1.40
N ILE A 22 -0.90 1.26 0.10
CA ILE A 22 0.44 1.59 -0.37
C ILE A 22 0.81 2.97 0.15
N LEU A 23 1.96 3.06 0.79
CA LEU A 23 2.49 4.27 1.42
C LEU A 23 3.09 5.24 0.38
N PRO A 24 3.18 6.55 0.69
CA PRO A 24 3.88 7.52 -0.14
C PRO A 24 5.35 7.12 -0.37
N ARG A 25 5.91 7.46 -1.52
CA ARG A 25 7.33 7.24 -1.86
C ARG A 25 7.83 8.25 -2.90
N LEU A 26 9.14 8.43 -2.95
CA LEU A 26 9.84 9.31 -3.90
C LEU A 26 10.47 8.53 -5.06
N ASN A 27 10.86 7.29 -4.80
CA ASN A 27 11.58 6.44 -5.75
C ASN A 27 10.71 5.27 -6.21
N TRP A 28 10.91 4.84 -7.45
CA TRP A 28 10.33 3.59 -7.97
C TRP A 28 11.33 2.91 -8.87
N ARG A 29 11.69 1.66 -8.53
CA ARG A 29 12.67 0.84 -9.29
C ARG A 29 14.00 1.57 -9.53
N GLY A 30 14.53 2.22 -8.49
CA GLY A 30 15.80 2.94 -8.54
C GLY A 30 15.77 4.26 -9.31
N GLN A 31 14.60 4.71 -9.79
CA GLN A 31 14.44 6.03 -10.39
C GLN A 31 13.76 6.97 -9.41
N THR A 32 14.42 8.10 -9.13
CA THR A 32 13.80 9.21 -8.43
C THR A 32 12.85 9.92 -9.35
N ALA A 33 11.59 10.01 -8.95
CA ALA A 33 10.62 10.73 -9.75
C ALA A 33 11.01 12.21 -9.80
N ARG A 34 11.12 12.77 -11.01
CA ARG A 34 11.33 14.21 -11.20
C ARG A 34 10.25 15.05 -10.50
N SER A 35 9.05 14.48 -10.35
CA SER A 35 8.05 14.97 -9.40
C SER A 35 7.34 13.78 -8.74
N ALA A 36 7.09 13.87 -7.43
CA ALA A 36 6.33 12.86 -6.70
C ALA A 36 4.87 12.74 -7.18
N TYR A 37 4.40 13.68 -8.01
CA TYR A 37 3.01 13.77 -8.45
C TYR A 37 2.53 12.54 -9.22
N GLY A 38 3.32 12.04 -10.17
CA GLY A 38 2.95 10.86 -10.97
C GLY A 38 2.83 9.61 -10.10
N ILE A 39 3.84 9.37 -9.26
CA ILE A 39 3.85 8.24 -8.31
C ILE A 39 2.65 8.34 -7.35
N GLU A 40 2.41 9.53 -6.79
CA GLU A 40 1.33 9.75 -5.83
C GLU A 40 -0.05 9.56 -6.47
N ARG A 41 -0.25 10.03 -7.71
CA ARG A 41 -1.48 9.81 -8.46
C ARG A 41 -1.72 8.31 -8.69
N SER A 42 -0.71 7.58 -9.16
CA SER A 42 -0.80 6.13 -9.39
C SER A 42 -1.06 5.38 -8.09
N ARG A 43 -0.41 5.77 -7.00
CA ARG A 43 -0.62 5.20 -5.66
C ARG A 43 -2.07 5.36 -5.19
N ARG A 44 -2.62 6.58 -5.28
CA ARG A 44 -4.02 6.86 -4.91
C ARG A 44 -4.99 6.05 -5.76
N TRP A 45 -4.77 6.02 -7.07
CA TRP A 45 -5.61 5.23 -7.99
C TRP A 45 -5.59 3.75 -7.63
N LEU A 46 -4.41 3.16 -7.40
CA LEU A 46 -4.27 1.75 -7.08
C LEU A 46 -4.90 1.41 -5.72
N ASN A 47 -4.68 2.22 -4.69
CA ASN A 47 -5.32 2.05 -3.39
C ASN A 47 -6.85 2.08 -3.51
N SER A 48 -7.42 3.03 -4.28
CA SER A 48 -8.87 3.09 -4.52
C SER A 48 -9.39 1.87 -5.28
N ALA A 49 -8.68 1.41 -6.31
CA ALA A 49 -9.07 0.23 -7.10
C ALA A 49 -9.07 -1.05 -6.25
N ILE A 50 -8.06 -1.22 -5.38
CA ILE A 50 -7.96 -2.35 -4.45
C ILE A 50 -9.06 -2.26 -3.39
N ALA A 51 -9.29 -1.09 -2.82
CA ALA A 51 -10.34 -0.87 -1.83
C ALA A 51 -11.73 -1.25 -2.38
N GLY A 52 -12.04 -0.83 -3.60
CA GLY A 52 -13.29 -1.23 -4.28
C GLY A 52 -13.40 -2.75 -4.45
N PHE A 53 -12.35 -3.40 -4.96
CA PHE A 53 -12.33 -4.85 -5.16
C PHE A 53 -12.50 -5.66 -3.86
N LEU A 54 -11.92 -5.16 -2.77
CA LEU A 54 -11.96 -5.80 -1.45
C LEU A 54 -13.28 -5.57 -0.72
N ALA A 55 -13.90 -4.39 -0.87
CA ALA A 55 -15.20 -4.08 -0.27
C ALA A 55 -16.29 -5.08 -0.70
N GLU A 56 -16.33 -5.47 -1.98
CA GLU A 56 -17.23 -6.50 -2.52
C GLU A 56 -17.11 -7.87 -1.84
N ARG A 57 -15.97 -8.13 -1.18
CA ARG A 57 -15.62 -9.43 -0.58
C ARG A 57 -15.62 -9.39 0.95
N GLN A 58 -16.24 -8.37 1.54
CA GLN A 58 -16.28 -8.12 2.99
C GLN A 58 -14.88 -7.99 3.64
N MET A 59 -13.87 -7.69 2.82
CA MET A 59 -12.50 -7.44 3.28
C MET A 59 -12.39 -6.01 3.83
N ARG A 60 -11.24 -5.70 4.42
CA ARG A 60 -10.95 -4.37 4.96
C ARG A 60 -9.63 -3.84 4.42
N CYS A 61 -9.54 -2.52 4.39
CA CYS A 61 -8.30 -1.82 4.09
C CYS A 61 -7.91 -0.96 5.29
N VAL A 62 -6.61 -0.83 5.54
CA VAL A 62 -6.07 0.10 6.53
C VAL A 62 -5.38 1.24 5.82
N ARG A 63 -5.71 2.45 6.23
CA ARG A 63 -5.06 3.67 5.77
C ARG A 63 -4.17 4.20 6.88
N HIS A 64 -2.92 4.42 6.55
CA HIS A 64 -1.90 4.98 7.44
C HIS A 64 -1.81 6.50 7.23
N SER A 65 -2.69 7.25 7.87
CA SER A 65 -2.71 8.73 7.74
C SER A 65 -1.61 9.42 8.54
N ASN A 66 -0.96 8.69 9.45
CA ASN A 66 0.17 9.12 10.26
C ASN A 66 1.53 8.94 9.56
N ILE A 67 1.57 8.30 8.39
CA ILE A 67 2.82 8.02 7.66
C ILE A 67 2.87 8.85 6.36
N ASP A 68 3.93 9.63 6.22
CA ASP A 68 4.22 10.45 5.05
C ASP A 68 5.68 10.29 4.58
N LEU A 69 6.10 11.13 3.63
CA LEU A 69 7.43 11.08 3.03
C LEU A 69 8.58 11.34 4.04
N SER A 70 8.32 12.00 5.17
CA SER A 70 9.34 12.27 6.19
C SER A 70 9.75 11.01 6.96
N HIS A 71 8.90 9.98 6.93
CA HIS A 71 9.11 8.71 7.60
C HIS A 71 9.83 7.68 6.73
N LEU A 72 10.31 8.09 5.55
CA LEU A 72 11.09 7.25 4.66
C LEU A 72 12.56 7.26 5.04
N SER A 73 13.23 6.17 4.71
CA SER A 73 14.68 6.07 4.74
C SER A 73 15.29 6.97 3.64
N ARG A 74 16.61 7.10 3.65
CA ARG A 74 17.34 7.91 2.64
C ARG A 74 17.14 7.42 1.21
N ASP A 75 16.71 6.17 1.02
CA ASP A 75 16.41 5.63 -0.30
C ASP A 75 15.05 6.06 -0.86
N GLY A 76 14.25 6.83 -0.12
CA GLY A 76 12.98 7.38 -0.59
C GLY A 76 11.93 6.34 -1.01
N ASP A 77 12.07 5.08 -0.60
CA ASP A 77 11.11 3.99 -0.88
C ASP A 77 10.78 3.21 0.39
N HIS A 78 11.80 2.80 1.16
CA HIS A 78 11.59 2.07 2.41
C HIS A 78 11.30 3.02 3.57
N LEU A 79 10.60 2.53 4.59
CA LEU A 79 10.40 3.25 5.84
C LEU A 79 11.72 3.35 6.63
N SER A 80 11.89 4.46 7.33
CA SER A 80 12.90 4.59 8.39
C SER A 80 12.53 3.68 9.58
N PRO A 81 13.44 3.46 10.56
CA PRO A 81 13.08 2.75 11.79
C PRO A 81 11.84 3.35 12.48
N GLU A 82 11.80 4.68 12.63
CA GLU A 82 10.63 5.41 13.16
C GLU A 82 9.36 5.20 12.30
N GLY A 83 9.49 5.23 10.97
CA GLY A 83 8.38 4.95 10.07
C GLY A 83 7.81 3.53 10.24
N ASN A 84 8.66 2.54 10.56
CA ASN A 84 8.21 1.19 10.85
C ASN A 84 7.50 1.11 12.20
N GLU A 85 7.93 1.86 13.22
CA GLU A 85 7.23 1.92 14.51
C GLU A 85 5.80 2.50 14.36
N LEU A 86 5.59 3.42 13.42
CA LEU A 86 4.27 3.98 13.11
C LEU A 86 3.36 3.06 12.28
N LEU A 87 3.93 2.06 11.61
CA LEU A 87 3.19 1.12 10.75
C LEU A 87 2.61 -0.06 11.55
N LEU A 88 3.26 -0.42 12.66
CA LEU A 88 2.90 -1.52 13.56
C LEU A 88 1.69 -1.17 14.43
#